data_AF-A0A8S3T0V4-F1
#
_entry.id   AF-A0A8S3T0V4-F1
#
_cell.length_a   1.000
_cell.length_b   1.000
_cell.length_c   1.000
_cell.angle_alpha   90.00
_cell.angle_beta   90.00
_cell.angle_gamma   90.00
#
_symmetry.space_group_name_H-M   'P 1'
#
loop_
_entity.id
_entity.type
_entity.pdbx_description
1 polymer ?
#
loop_
_entity_poly.entity_id
_entity_poly.type
_entity_poly.pdbx_seq_one_letter_code
_entity_poly.pdbx_strand_id
1 'polypeptide(L)'
;MDNQDAPITFADIGITKTPQLADTRLGKVRLVLACILSPILIVLGVLIAKLYNDSGKLIFRTVGANTEQQAMCKTMFAFFGLLKFDLQLGVRWENRKLAIAFGISLLTQPGYILYKIIQTGENINDGNLALAATTFTCAALALIIRISVAIFAVRTYLNFGYGLSEKVFPMSKHRSVTDGSKDIQDSPTRHSEEGLKQDDS
;
A
#
# COMPACT_ATOMS: atom_id res chain seq x y z
N MET A 1 -31.78 36.32 -31.68
CA MET A 1 -31.93 36.10 -30.23
C MET A 1 -30.98 34.98 -29.89
N ASP A 2 -29.72 35.37 -29.83
CA ASP A 2 -28.56 34.50 -29.77
C ASP A 2 -28.32 34.11 -28.32
N ASN A 3 -28.54 32.82 -28.04
CA ASN A 3 -28.42 32.26 -26.70
C ASN A 3 -26.95 31.86 -26.48
N GLN A 4 -26.14 32.84 -26.09
CA GLN A 4 -24.67 32.77 -26.04
C GLN A 4 -24.12 32.79 -24.61
N ASP A 5 -24.76 32.05 -23.69
CA ASP A 5 -24.33 31.97 -22.27
C ASP A 5 -23.98 30.52 -21.87
N ALA A 6 -23.31 29.78 -22.74
CA ALA A 6 -22.68 28.52 -22.33
C ALA A 6 -21.38 28.84 -21.57
N PRO A 7 -21.22 28.43 -20.29
CA PRO A 7 -20.03 28.71 -19.52
C PRO A 7 -18.82 28.03 -20.16
N ILE A 8 -17.79 28.84 -20.47
CA ILE A 8 -16.54 28.39 -21.09
C ILE A 8 -15.91 27.32 -20.21
N THR A 9 -15.85 26.09 -20.71
CA THR A 9 -15.26 24.98 -19.96
C THR A 9 -13.76 24.95 -20.19
N PHE A 10 -13.01 24.54 -19.17
CA PHE A 10 -11.54 24.43 -19.22
C PHE A 10 -10.99 23.54 -20.34
N ALA A 11 -11.83 22.80 -21.07
CA ALA A 11 -11.45 22.05 -22.27
C ALA A 11 -11.07 22.96 -23.44
N ASP A 12 -11.65 24.17 -23.53
CA ASP A 12 -11.44 25.08 -24.67
C ASP A 12 -10.11 25.85 -24.62
N ILE A 13 -9.43 25.86 -23.47
CA ILE A 13 -8.15 26.57 -23.29
C ILE A 13 -6.95 25.72 -23.75
N GLY A 14 -7.17 24.50 -24.26
CA GLY A 14 -6.09 23.65 -24.78
C GLY A 14 -5.06 23.21 -23.72
N ILE A 15 -5.32 23.46 -22.44
CA ILE A 15 -4.49 22.96 -21.34
C ILE A 15 -4.80 21.48 -21.17
N THR A 16 -4.13 20.67 -21.99
CA THR A 16 -4.09 19.22 -21.83
C THR A 16 -3.65 18.93 -20.40
N LYS A 17 -4.57 18.40 -19.59
CA LYS A 17 -4.23 17.86 -18.27
C LYS A 17 -3.20 16.77 -18.50
N THR A 18 -1.92 17.10 -18.32
CA THR A 18 -0.80 16.18 -18.26
C THR A 18 -0.42 15.82 -16.80
N PRO A 19 -1.30 15.18 -15.99
CA PRO A 19 -0.85 14.49 -14.79
C PRO A 19 -1.08 12.98 -14.94
N GLN A 20 -0.33 12.35 -15.85
CA GLN A 20 -0.37 10.89 -16.00
C GLN A 20 0.99 10.18 -16.11
N LEU A 21 2.08 10.87 -16.47
CA LEU A 21 3.36 10.17 -16.69
C LEU A 21 4.27 10.05 -15.46
N ALA A 22 4.10 10.91 -14.45
CA ALA A 22 4.98 10.93 -13.29
C ALA A 22 4.68 9.79 -12.28
N ASP A 23 3.41 9.45 -12.07
CA ASP A 23 3.00 8.49 -11.03
C ASP A 23 3.37 7.04 -11.36
N THR A 24 3.37 6.65 -12.64
CA THR A 24 3.72 5.27 -13.04
C THR A 24 5.21 4.98 -12.95
N ARG A 25 6.08 6.00 -13.15
CA ARG A 25 7.53 5.81 -13.05
C ARG A 25 7.99 5.75 -11.60
N LEU A 26 7.43 6.58 -10.73
CA LEU A 26 7.80 6.60 -9.33
C LEU A 26 7.42 5.30 -8.60
N GLY A 27 6.24 4.74 -8.92
CA GLY A 27 5.80 3.44 -8.38
C GLY A 27 6.70 2.29 -8.80
N LYS A 28 7.09 2.23 -10.08
CA LYS A 28 8.01 1.21 -10.60
C LYS A 28 9.40 1.29 -9.97
N VAL A 29 9.94 2.50 -9.80
CA VAL A 29 11.26 2.69 -9.17
C VAL A 29 11.25 2.24 -7.70
N ARG A 30 10.22 2.60 -6.93
CA ARG A 30 10.07 2.17 -5.54
C ARG A 30 9.95 0.64 -5.42
N LEU A 31 9.27 0.00 -6.36
CA LEU A 31 9.15 -1.46 -6.42
C LEU A 31 10.49 -2.13 -6.70
N VAL A 32 11.25 -1.61 -7.67
CA VAL A 32 12.57 -2.15 -8.03
C VAL A 32 13.56 -1.98 -6.87
N LEU A 33 13.59 -0.80 -6.24
CA LEU A 33 14.39 -0.56 -5.04
C LEU A 33 14.00 -1.50 -3.90
N ALA A 34 12.71 -1.71 -3.66
CA ALA A 34 12.22 -2.63 -2.64
C ALA A 34 12.66 -4.08 -2.92
N CYS A 35 12.60 -4.53 -4.17
CA CYS A 35 13.03 -5.87 -4.59
C CYS A 35 14.53 -6.10 -4.42
N ILE A 36 15.38 -5.08 -4.63
CA ILE A 36 16.84 -5.19 -4.47
C ILE A 36 17.24 -5.05 -2.99
N LEU A 37 16.62 -4.12 -2.27
CA LEU A 37 16.95 -3.85 -0.87
C LEU A 37 16.46 -4.96 0.08
N SER A 38 15.37 -5.66 -0.28
CA SER A 38 14.79 -6.74 0.52
C SER A 38 15.77 -7.90 0.77
N PRO A 39 16.37 -8.54 -0.26
CA PRO A 39 17.34 -9.62 -0.05
C PRO A 39 18.58 -9.15 0.70
N ILE A 40 19.05 -7.91 0.48
CA ILE A 40 20.18 -7.34 1.23
C ILE A 40 19.84 -7.28 2.71
N LEU A 41 18.65 -6.81 3.09
CA LEU A 41 18.22 -6.74 4.49
C LEU A 41 18.00 -8.12 5.11
N ILE A 42 17.51 -9.09 4.34
CA ILE A 42 17.40 -10.48 4.80
C ILE A 42 18.79 -11.04 5.10
N VAL A 43 19.75 -10.87 4.19
CA VAL A 43 21.13 -11.30 4.39
C VAL A 43 21.76 -10.60 5.58
N LEU A 44 21.57 -9.29 5.72
CA LEU A 44 22.05 -8.51 6.87
C LEU A 44 21.43 -9.00 8.19
N GLY A 45 20.13 -9.29 8.18
CA GLY A 45 19.42 -9.85 9.33
C GLY A 45 19.93 -11.24 9.72
N VAL A 46 20.20 -12.11 8.75
CA VAL A 46 20.81 -13.44 8.98
C VAL A 46 22.25 -13.30 9.48
N LEU A 47 23.03 -12.37 8.93
CA LEU A 47 24.40 -12.08 9.37
C LEU A 47 24.42 -11.59 10.82
N ILE A 48 23.56 -10.63 11.16
CA ILE A 48 23.40 -10.14 12.53
C ILE A 48 22.96 -11.30 13.43
N ALA A 49 22.00 -12.13 13.00
CA ALA A 49 21.55 -13.28 13.78
C ALA A 49 22.69 -14.30 14.02
N LYS A 50 23.53 -14.56 13.02
CA LYS A 50 24.73 -15.42 13.16
C LYS A 50 25.76 -14.82 14.09
N LEU A 51 26.17 -13.57 13.84
CA LEU A 51 27.09 -12.81 14.70
C LEU A 51 26.59 -12.78 16.14
N TYR A 52 25.28 -12.66 16.33
CA TYR A 52 24.65 -12.64 17.64
C TYR A 52 24.57 -14.02 18.29
N ASN A 53 24.44 -15.10 17.51
CA ASN A 53 24.49 -16.46 18.04
C ASN A 53 25.92 -16.83 18.48
N ASP A 54 26.92 -16.41 17.70
CA ASP A 54 28.33 -16.66 18.00
C ASP A 54 28.83 -15.77 19.16
N SER A 55 28.48 -14.47 19.13
CA SER A 55 28.82 -13.51 20.21
C SER A 55 28.00 -13.75 21.48
N GLY A 56 26.82 -14.34 21.35
CA GLY A 56 25.95 -14.67 22.46
C GLY A 56 26.66 -15.54 23.49
N LYS A 57 27.56 -16.44 23.06
CA LYS A 57 28.33 -17.31 23.96
C LYS A 57 29.47 -16.59 24.69
N LEU A 58 30.00 -15.50 24.12
CA LEU A 58 31.06 -14.67 24.73
C LEU A 58 30.46 -13.65 25.69
N ILE A 59 29.47 -12.87 25.24
CA ILE A 59 28.84 -11.80 26.03
C ILE A 59 28.11 -12.38 27.26
N PHE A 60 27.48 -13.55 27.15
CA PHE A 60 26.87 -14.22 28.31
C PHE A 60 27.85 -14.49 29.45
N ARG A 61 29.09 -14.83 29.10
CA ARG A 61 30.14 -15.14 30.08
C ARG A 61 30.79 -13.88 30.65
N THR A 62 30.89 -12.82 29.86
CA THR A 62 31.63 -11.62 30.27
C THR A 62 30.76 -10.60 31.01
N VAL A 63 29.47 -10.47 30.68
CA VAL A 63 28.58 -9.49 31.32
C VAL A 63 27.40 -10.09 32.09
N GLY A 64 27.23 -11.43 32.09
CA GLY A 64 26.13 -12.08 32.80
C GLY A 64 24.74 -11.64 32.32
N ALA A 65 24.63 -11.22 31.05
CA ALA A 65 23.39 -10.69 30.49
C ALA A 65 22.26 -11.74 30.55
N ASN A 66 21.06 -11.30 30.92
CA ASN A 66 19.90 -12.16 31.10
C ASN A 66 19.42 -12.77 29.76
N THR A 67 19.21 -14.09 29.73
CA THR A 67 18.70 -14.84 28.55
C THR A 67 17.38 -14.28 28.06
N GLU A 68 16.60 -13.71 28.98
CA GLU A 68 15.28 -13.17 28.71
C GLU A 68 15.34 -11.92 27.81
N GLN A 69 16.30 -11.01 28.03
CA GLN A 69 16.49 -9.84 27.17
C GLN A 69 16.91 -10.23 25.76
N GLN A 70 17.73 -11.28 25.63
CA GLN A 70 18.15 -11.80 24.34
C GLN A 70 16.96 -12.32 23.51
N ALA A 71 16.04 -13.03 24.16
CA ALA A 71 14.81 -13.52 23.54
C ALA A 71 13.91 -12.36 23.09
N MET A 72 13.84 -11.28 23.87
CA MET A 72 13.09 -10.06 23.50
C MET A 72 13.67 -9.41 22.24
N CYS A 73 14.99 -9.19 22.16
CA CYS A 73 15.62 -8.60 20.99
C CYS A 73 15.41 -9.45 19.72
N LYS A 74 15.57 -10.78 19.82
CA LYS A 74 15.33 -11.69 18.67
C LYS A 74 13.90 -11.58 18.16
N THR A 75 12.94 -11.59 19.09
CA THR A 75 11.51 -11.46 18.76
C THR A 75 11.21 -10.11 18.11
N MET A 76 11.77 -9.03 18.64
CA MET A 76 11.61 -7.68 18.09
C MET A 76 12.17 -7.57 16.66
N PHE A 77 13.37 -8.09 16.40
CA PHE A 77 13.96 -8.05 15.05
C PHE A 77 13.19 -8.90 14.04
N ALA A 78 12.71 -10.08 14.45
CA ALA A 78 11.87 -10.92 13.60
C ALA A 78 10.58 -10.20 13.18
N PHE A 79 9.93 -9.52 14.13
CA PHE A 79 8.73 -8.73 13.82
C PHE A 79 9.01 -7.52 12.94
N PHE A 80 10.16 -6.87 13.08
CA PHE A 80 10.54 -5.77 12.19
C PHE A 80 10.69 -6.24 10.74
N GLY A 81 11.23 -7.45 10.54
CA GLY A 81 11.29 -8.10 9.22
C GLY A 81 9.91 -8.39 8.65
N LEU A 82 9.02 -8.98 9.45
CA LEU A 82 7.62 -9.25 9.05
C LEU A 82 6.86 -7.97 8.70
N LEU A 83 7.02 -6.91 9.49
CA LEU A 83 6.36 -5.63 9.27
C LEU A 83 6.74 -5.03 7.90
N LYS A 84 8.02 -5.16 7.54
CA LYS A 84 8.54 -4.68 6.26
C LYS A 84 8.01 -5.51 5.08
N PHE A 85 7.91 -6.83 5.27
CA PHE A 85 7.37 -7.74 4.27
C PHE A 85 5.87 -7.49 4.04
N ASP A 86 5.08 -7.34 5.11
CA ASP A 86 3.65 -7.02 5.02
C ASP A 86 3.40 -5.67 4.34
N LEU A 87 4.22 -4.66 4.61
CA LEU A 87 4.13 -3.36 3.93
C LEU A 87 4.37 -3.53 2.41
N GLN A 88 5.34 -4.33 2.01
CA GLN A 88 5.60 -4.63 0.60
C GLN A 88 4.44 -5.40 -0.06
N LEU A 89 3.85 -6.38 0.64
CA LEU A 89 2.70 -7.13 0.14
C LEU A 89 1.45 -6.25 0.02
N GLY A 90 1.19 -5.39 1.02
CA GLY A 90 0.05 -4.49 1.05
C GLY A 90 0.08 -3.48 -0.09
N VAL A 91 1.25 -2.91 -0.39
CA VAL A 91 1.43 -1.99 -1.53
C VAL A 91 1.25 -2.72 -2.87
N ARG A 92 1.65 -4.00 -2.96
CA ARG A 92 1.61 -4.74 -4.22
C ARG A 92 0.22 -5.27 -4.58
N TRP A 93 -0.57 -5.66 -3.59
CA TRP A 93 -1.86 -6.34 -3.83
C TRP A 93 -3.08 -5.46 -3.63
N GLU A 94 -2.91 -4.20 -3.19
CA GLU A 94 -3.99 -3.23 -2.88
C GLU A 94 -5.17 -3.88 -2.12
N ASN A 95 -4.88 -4.89 -1.30
CA ASN A 95 -5.89 -5.74 -0.73
C ASN A 95 -6.31 -5.18 0.63
N ARG A 96 -7.49 -4.57 0.69
CA ARG A 96 -8.06 -4.00 1.92
C ARG A 96 -8.07 -4.99 3.09
N LYS A 97 -8.27 -6.29 2.83
CA LYS A 97 -8.28 -7.31 3.88
C LYS A 97 -6.90 -7.48 4.53
N LEU A 98 -5.84 -7.42 3.73
CA LEU A 98 -4.46 -7.51 4.22
C LEU A 98 -4.09 -6.28 5.05
N ALA A 99 -4.54 -5.09 4.62
CA ALA A 99 -4.32 -3.84 5.35
C ALA A 99 -4.98 -3.85 6.74
N ILE A 100 -6.18 -4.44 6.87
CA ILE A 100 -6.86 -4.60 8.16
C ILE A 100 -6.08 -5.59 9.06
N ALA A 101 -5.67 -6.74 8.51
CA ALA A 101 -4.86 -7.73 9.25
C ALA A 101 -3.52 -7.13 9.73
N PHE A 102 -2.90 -6.29 8.90
CA PHE A 102 -1.71 -5.53 9.24
C PHE A 102 -1.98 -4.52 10.36
N GLY A 103 -3.11 -3.81 10.31
CA GLY A 103 -3.53 -2.89 11.36
C GLY A 103 -3.70 -3.57 12.72
N ILE A 104 -4.29 -4.77 12.76
CA ILE A 104 -4.42 -5.57 13.99
C ILE A 104 -3.02 -5.98 14.50
N SER A 105 -2.17 -6.50 13.61
CA SER A 105 -0.80 -6.89 13.95
C SER A 105 0.03 -5.72 14.49
N LEU A 106 -0.18 -4.52 13.96
CA LEU A 106 0.45 -3.28 14.43
C LEU A 106 0.08 -2.91 15.87
N LEU A 107 -1.10 -3.30 16.36
CA LEU A 107 -1.57 -3.01 17.71
C LEU A 107 -1.22 -4.13 18.71
N THR A 108 -1.38 -5.40 18.31
CA THR A 108 -1.11 -6.54 19.19
C THR A 108 0.35 -6.60 19.62
N GLN A 109 1.28 -6.28 18.72
CA GLN A 109 2.72 -6.38 18.99
C GLN A 109 3.26 -5.36 20.01
N PRO A 110 2.98 -4.03 19.92
CA PRO A 110 3.42 -3.09 20.95
C PRO A 110 2.75 -3.38 22.29
N GLY A 111 1.51 -3.86 22.29
CA GLY A 111 0.83 -4.31 23.51
C GLY A 111 1.60 -5.42 24.24
N TYR A 112 2.10 -6.42 23.50
CA TYR A 112 2.92 -7.49 24.09
C TYR A 112 4.23 -6.97 24.69
N ILE A 113 4.92 -6.05 23.99
CA ILE A 113 6.16 -5.42 24.50
C ILE A 113 5.87 -4.64 25.79
N LEU A 114 4.78 -3.88 25.83
CA LEU A 114 4.40 -3.09 27.00
C LEU A 114 4.08 -3.97 28.21
N TYR A 115 3.32 -5.05 28.00
CA TYR A 115 3.03 -6.05 29.03
C TYR A 115 4.30 -6.65 29.63
N LYS A 116 5.26 -7.05 28.78
CA LYS A 116 6.55 -7.61 29.23
C LYS A 116 7.40 -6.60 29.99
N ILE A 117 7.39 -5.34 29.61
CA ILE A 117 8.13 -4.27 30.32
C ILE A 117 7.56 -4.06 31.73
N ILE A 118 6.23 -4.03 31.87
CA ILE A 118 5.58 -3.87 33.18
C ILE A 118 5.94 -5.06 34.08
N GLN A 119 5.80 -6.29 33.57
CA GLN A 119 6.18 -7.50 34.30
C GLN A 119 7.67 -7.53 34.68
N THR A 120 8.55 -7.04 33.79
CA THR A 120 9.98 -6.97 34.07
C THR A 120 10.25 -5.92 35.15
N GLY A 121 9.57 -4.78 35.10
CA GLY A 121 9.73 -3.67 36.04
C GLY A 121 9.42 -4.04 37.49
N GLU A 122 8.40 -4.88 37.73
CA GLU A 122 8.04 -5.34 39.07
C GLU A 122 9.08 -6.30 39.69
N ASN A 123 9.94 -6.91 38.87
CA ASN A 123 10.97 -7.86 39.31
C ASN A 123 12.37 -7.25 39.46
N ILE A 124 12.53 -5.95 39.24
CA ILE A 124 13.83 -5.26 39.38
C ILE A 124 14.05 -4.93 40.86
N ASN A 125 14.62 -5.88 41.59
CA ASN A 125 15.33 -5.58 42.84
C ASN A 125 16.58 -4.74 42.52
N ASP A 126 16.93 -3.79 43.40
CA ASP A 126 17.77 -2.59 43.21
C ASP A 126 19.15 -2.71 42.51
N GLY A 127 19.60 -3.91 42.13
CA GLY A 127 20.94 -4.16 41.59
C GLY A 127 21.20 -3.77 40.13
N ASN A 128 20.18 -3.54 39.30
CA ASN A 128 20.37 -3.42 37.83
C ASN A 128 19.63 -2.22 37.18
N LEU A 129 19.66 -1.06 37.83
CA LEU A 129 19.03 0.18 37.32
C LEU A 129 19.48 0.55 35.89
N ALA A 130 20.77 0.37 35.58
CA ALA A 130 21.31 0.68 34.24
C ALA A 130 20.72 -0.23 33.14
N LEU A 131 20.45 -1.50 33.48
CA LEU A 131 19.85 -2.46 32.56
C LEU A 131 18.36 -2.15 32.32
N ALA A 132 17.67 -1.69 33.37
CA ALA A 132 16.29 -1.21 33.27
C ALA A 132 16.21 0.01 32.33
N ALA A 133 17.05 1.03 32.57
CA ALA A 133 17.04 2.27 31.82
C ALA A 133 17.31 2.06 30.31
N THR A 134 18.25 1.18 29.97
CA THR A 134 18.55 0.83 28.57
C THR A 134 17.39 0.06 27.90
N THR A 135 16.71 -0.82 28.64
CA THR A 135 15.53 -1.54 28.14
C THR A 135 14.37 -0.58 27.86
N PHE A 136 14.10 0.35 28.79
CA PHE A 136 13.06 1.36 28.62
C PHE A 136 13.34 2.30 27.44
N THR A 137 14.58 2.77 27.28
CA THR A 137 14.94 3.64 26.16
C THR A 137 14.86 2.91 24.81
N CYS A 138 15.32 1.66 24.74
CA CYS A 138 15.17 0.83 23.54
C CYS A 138 13.69 0.60 23.19
N ALA A 139 12.87 0.26 24.19
CA ALA A 139 11.44 0.07 24.00
C ALA A 139 10.73 1.35 23.54
N ALA A 140 11.06 2.50 24.13
CA ALA A 140 10.50 3.79 23.74
C ALA A 140 10.83 4.12 22.28
N LEU A 141 12.08 3.93 21.86
CA LEU A 141 12.49 4.12 20.46
C LEU A 141 11.74 3.17 19.51
N ALA A 142 11.61 1.89 19.88
CA ALA A 142 10.87 0.92 19.09
C ALA A 142 9.40 1.31 18.91
N LEU A 143 8.78 1.85 19.96
CA LEU A 143 7.39 2.30 19.97
C LEU A 143 7.21 3.55 19.10
N ILE A 144 8.13 4.52 19.16
CA ILE A 144 8.13 5.72 18.29
C ILE A 144 8.21 5.34 16.81
N ILE A 145 9.12 4.42 16.45
CA ILE A 145 9.26 3.93 15.07
C ILE A 145 7.96 3.26 14.62
N ARG A 146 7.33 2.45 15.48
CA ARG A 146 6.05 1.80 15.16
C ARG A 146 4.91 2.79 14.98
N ILE A 147 4.76 3.79 15.85
CA ILE A 147 3.75 4.85 15.69
C ILE A 147 3.97 5.57 14.36
N SER A 148 5.22 5.89 14.03
CA SER A 148 5.56 6.53 12.76
C SER A 148 5.12 5.68 11.56
N VAL A 149 5.44 4.37 11.55
CA VAL A 149 5.01 3.45 10.48
C VAL A 149 3.49 3.31 10.44
N ALA A 150 2.80 3.25 11.58
CA ALA A 150 1.34 3.19 11.66
C ALA A 150 0.70 4.44 11.03
N ILE A 151 1.22 5.64 11.32
CA ILE A 151 0.74 6.89 10.70
C ILE A 151 0.92 6.84 9.17
N PHE A 152 2.09 6.40 8.69
CA PHE A 152 2.31 6.23 7.25
C PHE A 152 1.36 5.20 6.63
N ALA A 153 1.13 4.07 7.30
CA ALA A 153 0.21 3.03 6.85
C ALA A 153 -1.24 3.56 6.77
N VAL A 154 -1.71 4.27 7.79
CA VAL A 154 -3.04 4.91 7.80
C VAL A 154 -3.15 5.95 6.70
N ARG A 155 -2.15 6.82 6.52
CA ARG A 155 -2.14 7.79 5.42
C ARG A 155 -2.22 7.12 4.05
N THR A 156 -1.48 6.04 3.87
CA THR A 156 -1.51 5.26 2.63
C THR A 156 -2.88 4.60 2.44
N TYR A 157 -3.48 4.10 3.53
CA TYR A 157 -4.80 3.49 3.51
C TYR A 157 -5.92 4.47 3.19
N LEU A 158 -5.89 5.67 3.76
CA LEU A 158 -6.85 6.73 3.46
C LEU A 158 -6.74 7.23 2.02
N ASN A 159 -5.55 7.12 1.40
CA ASN A 159 -5.36 7.38 -0.01
C ASN A 159 -5.85 6.24 -0.94
N PHE A 160 -6.12 5.03 -0.42
CA PHE A 160 -6.68 3.95 -1.24
C PHE A 160 -8.15 4.22 -1.59
N GLY A 161 -8.40 4.51 -2.87
CA GLY A 161 -9.72 4.80 -3.41
C GLY A 161 -9.76 6.06 -4.27
N TYR A 162 -8.85 7.01 -4.05
CA TYR A 162 -8.78 8.25 -4.82
C TYR A 162 -7.87 8.18 -6.07
N GLY A 163 -7.14 7.08 -6.27
CA GLY A 163 -5.92 7.09 -7.10
C GLY A 163 -5.99 6.55 -8.54
N LEU A 164 -6.86 5.59 -8.87
CA LEU A 164 -6.73 4.85 -10.15
C LEU A 164 -8.05 4.60 -10.88
N SER A 165 -9.14 4.27 -10.18
CA SER A 165 -10.38 3.86 -10.87
C SER A 165 -11.05 4.99 -11.67
N GLU A 166 -10.91 6.24 -11.22
CA GLU A 166 -11.52 7.40 -11.87
C GLU A 166 -10.71 7.93 -13.08
N LYS A 167 -9.41 7.63 -13.14
CA LYS A 167 -8.54 8.09 -14.24
C LYS A 167 -8.38 7.08 -15.37
N VAL A 168 -8.56 5.78 -15.11
CA VAL A 168 -8.32 4.71 -16.12
C VAL A 168 -9.61 4.34 -16.85
N PHE A 169 -10.75 4.45 -16.19
CA PHE A 169 -12.04 4.28 -16.83
C PHE A 169 -12.75 5.64 -16.82
N PRO A 170 -12.53 6.50 -17.84
CA PRO A 170 -13.55 7.51 -18.10
C PRO A 170 -14.82 6.70 -18.32
N MET A 171 -15.76 6.76 -17.36
CA MET A 171 -17.13 6.36 -17.60
C MET A 171 -17.53 7.18 -18.81
N SER A 172 -17.45 6.57 -19.99
CA SER A 172 -18.18 6.99 -21.16
C SER A 172 -19.61 6.92 -20.69
N LYS A 173 -20.09 8.05 -20.16
CA LYS A 173 -21.49 8.34 -19.96
C LYS A 173 -22.03 8.23 -21.37
N HIS A 174 -22.38 6.98 -21.71
CA HIS A 174 -23.00 6.59 -22.94
C HIS A 174 -24.29 7.39 -22.86
N ARG A 175 -24.22 8.57 -23.50
CA ARG A 175 -25.38 9.39 -23.78
C ARG A 175 -26.20 8.39 -24.58
N SER A 176 -27.17 7.77 -23.92
CA SER A 176 -28.32 7.18 -24.58
C SER A 176 -28.91 8.36 -25.31
N VAL A 177 -28.40 8.56 -26.52
CA VAL A 177 -29.11 9.22 -27.59
C VAL A 177 -30.31 8.30 -27.76
N THR A 178 -31.32 8.53 -26.93
CA THR A 178 -32.71 8.29 -27.26
C THR A 178 -32.93 9.23 -28.43
N ASP A 179 -32.48 8.75 -29.59
CA ASP A 179 -32.72 9.36 -30.88
C ASP A 179 -34.22 9.21 -31.08
N GLY A 180 -34.93 10.24 -30.65
CA GLY A 180 -36.26 10.52 -31.13
C GLY A 180 -36.13 10.81 -32.62
N SER A 181 -36.15 9.76 -33.43
CA SER A 181 -36.30 9.89 -34.87
C SER A 181 -37.01 8.66 -35.41
N LYS A 182 -38.34 8.75 -35.41
CA LYS A 182 -39.23 8.14 -36.41
C LYS A 182 -40.59 8.83 -36.37
N ASP A 183 -40.53 10.15 -36.48
CA ASP A 183 -41.64 10.91 -37.05
C ASP A 183 -41.38 11.06 -38.54
N ILE A 184 -42.37 10.61 -39.33
CA ILE A 184 -42.73 11.12 -40.67
C ILE A 184 -41.79 10.71 -41.83
N GLN A 185 -42.17 9.64 -42.52
CA GLN A 185 -42.15 9.66 -43.99
C GLN A 185 -43.27 8.78 -44.57
N ASP A 186 -44.47 9.36 -44.59
CA ASP A 186 -45.53 9.00 -45.52
C ASP A 186 -45.20 9.57 -46.91
N SER A 187 -45.12 8.74 -47.94
CA SER A 187 -45.66 9.05 -49.29
C SER A 187 -45.46 7.90 -50.30
N PRO A 188 -46.30 7.83 -51.35
CA PRO A 188 -46.91 6.59 -51.82
C PRO A 188 -46.43 6.14 -53.22
N THR A 189 -46.64 4.84 -53.47
CA THR A 189 -47.10 4.20 -54.73
C THR A 189 -46.57 4.70 -56.10
N ARG A 190 -45.91 3.79 -56.84
CA ARG A 190 -46.17 3.43 -58.26
C ARG A 190 -45.24 2.26 -58.65
N HIS A 191 -45.76 1.05 -58.87
CA HIS A 191 -46.34 0.49 -60.11
C HIS A 191 -45.37 0.29 -61.29
N SER A 192 -45.46 -0.94 -61.83
CA SER A 192 -45.08 -1.41 -63.19
C SER A 192 -43.61 -1.82 -63.38
N GLU A 193 -43.34 -3.12 -63.63
CA GLU A 193 -43.17 -3.76 -64.97
C GLU A 193 -41.75 -3.48 -65.50
N GLU A 194 -40.95 -4.33 -66.13
CA GLU A 194 -41.00 -5.60 -66.87
C GLU A 194 -39.56 -6.18 -66.74
N GLY A 195 -39.32 -7.48 -66.58
CA GLY A 195 -39.25 -8.39 -67.72
C GLY A 195 -37.98 -8.20 -68.57
N LEU A 196 -36.90 -8.97 -68.33
CA LEU A 196 -36.14 -9.58 -69.43
C LEU A 196 -35.22 -10.72 -68.92
N LYS A 197 -35.56 -11.93 -69.36
CA LYS A 197 -34.66 -13.08 -69.46
C LYS A 197 -33.47 -12.73 -70.36
N GLN A 198 -32.29 -13.21 -70.04
CA GLN A 198 -31.24 -13.35 -71.03
C GLN A 198 -30.61 -14.73 -70.91
N ASP A 199 -30.88 -15.52 -71.95
CA ASP A 199 -30.37 -16.86 -72.21
C ASP A 199 -28.88 -16.83 -72.62
N ASP A 200 -28.19 -17.92 -72.28
CA ASP A 200 -27.19 -18.67 -73.04
C ASP A 200 -26.13 -17.94 -73.90
N SER A 201 -24.87 -18.12 -73.51
CA SER A 201 -23.78 -18.60 -74.39
C SER A 201 -22.65 -19.20 -73.56
#